data_AF-A0A9W9S8Q7-F1
#
_entry.id   AF-A0A9W9S8Q7-F1
#
_cell.length_a   1.000
_cell.length_b   1.000
_cell.length_c   1.000
_cell.angle_alpha   90.00
_cell.angle_beta   90.00
_cell.angle_gamma   90.00
#
_symmetry.space_group_name_H-M   'P 1'
#
loop_
_entity.id
_entity.type
_entity.pdbx_description
1 polymer ?
#
loop_
_entity_poly.entity_id
_entity_poly.type
_entity_poly.pdbx_seq_one_letter_code
_entity_poly.pdbx_strand_id
1 'polypeptide(L)'
;MKPTQPMMVRLRLTTKQVNGGYYKGNRTGSMGHFDKRGTYRPDLSKHRVYMPAEKLEIPGWTYTPETSKEPFTLAPFVTKHMRKTQSNYVQDIERNGRRVTVIRGFEGNDYLEKWAETAEAEEARLQPAPKNIKTIGTKEIEQIEQIQNQEPTRTPETPQPKRSKFLF
;
A
#
# COMPACT_ATOMS: atom_id res chain seq x y z
N MET A 1 -20.10 38.56 -7.30
CA MET A 1 -20.22 38.48 -8.77
C MET A 1 -20.93 37.18 -9.13
N LYS A 2 -22.07 37.24 -9.82
CA LYS A 2 -22.69 36.05 -10.44
C LYS A 2 -22.15 35.94 -11.88
N PRO A 3 -21.74 34.75 -12.34
CA PRO A 3 -21.22 34.56 -13.69
C PRO A 3 -22.29 34.83 -14.76
N THR A 4 -21.87 35.25 -15.95
CA THR A 4 -22.72 35.56 -17.10
C THR A 4 -23.42 34.31 -17.67
N GLN A 5 -24.63 34.47 -18.18
CA GLN A 5 -25.51 33.40 -18.68
C GLN A 5 -24.87 32.42 -19.68
N PRO A 6 -24.07 32.84 -20.69
CA PRO A 6 -23.40 31.90 -21.59
C PRO A 6 -22.26 31.09 -20.91
N MET A 7 -21.66 31.61 -19.84
CA MET A 7 -20.65 30.88 -19.07
C MET A 7 -21.29 29.76 -18.23
N MET A 8 -22.51 29.96 -17.72
CA MET A 8 -23.21 28.95 -16.92
C MET A 8 -23.53 27.67 -17.73
N VAL A 9 -23.71 27.77 -19.04
CA VAL A 9 -24.04 26.63 -19.92
C VAL A 9 -22.86 25.66 -20.11
N ARG A 10 -21.61 26.11 -19.91
CA ARG A 10 -20.40 25.30 -20.12
C ARG A 10 -19.78 24.76 -18.84
N LEU A 11 -20.31 25.13 -17.67
CA LEU A 11 -19.83 24.60 -16.41
C LEU A 11 -20.26 23.15 -16.23
N ARG A 12 -19.39 22.34 -15.63
CA ARG A 12 -19.70 20.93 -15.35
C ARG A 12 -20.87 20.83 -14.38
N LEU A 13 -21.80 19.93 -14.70
CA LEU A 13 -22.99 19.72 -13.89
C LEU A 13 -22.65 19.19 -12.48
N THR A 14 -23.34 19.76 -11.50
CA THR A 14 -23.31 19.42 -10.09
C THR A 14 -24.72 19.05 -9.64
N THR A 15 -24.84 18.39 -8.49
CA THR A 15 -26.13 17.91 -7.96
C THR A 15 -27.11 19.02 -7.62
N LYS A 16 -26.67 20.28 -7.51
CA LYS A 16 -27.51 21.42 -7.11
C LYS A 16 -28.00 22.27 -8.30
N GLN A 17 -27.55 21.95 -9.52
CA GLN A 17 -27.86 22.72 -10.73
C GLN A 17 -29.05 22.18 -11.51
N VAL A 18 -29.44 20.92 -11.27
CA VAL A 18 -30.57 20.26 -11.93
C VAL A 18 -31.47 19.59 -10.90
N ASN A 19 -32.75 19.48 -11.23
CA ASN A 19 -33.75 18.81 -10.42
C ASN A 19 -33.67 17.28 -10.57
N GLY A 20 -34.72 16.56 -10.18
CA GLY A 20 -34.76 15.10 -10.06
C GLY A 20 -34.20 14.33 -11.25
N GLY A 21 -33.69 13.13 -10.97
CA GLY A 21 -33.15 12.19 -11.97
C GLY A 21 -31.63 12.27 -12.14
N TYR A 22 -30.99 13.38 -11.79
CA TYR A 22 -29.52 13.48 -11.79
C TYR A 22 -28.93 13.19 -10.40
N TYR A 23 -28.35 12.00 -10.24
CA TYR A 23 -27.55 11.65 -9.07
C TYR A 23 -26.06 11.67 -9.40
N LYS A 24 -25.26 12.28 -8.52
CA LYS A 24 -23.80 12.29 -8.61
C LYS A 24 -23.22 12.06 -7.22
N GLY A 25 -22.41 11.02 -7.07
CA GLY A 25 -21.81 10.63 -5.79
C GLY A 25 -20.58 11.45 -5.39
N ASN A 26 -20.22 11.38 -4.10
CA ASN A 26 -19.10 12.11 -3.48
C ASN A 26 -17.90 11.21 -3.11
N ARG A 27 -17.74 10.07 -3.79
CA ARG A 27 -16.67 9.08 -3.51
C ARG A 27 -16.66 8.52 -2.08
N THR A 28 -17.82 8.46 -1.41
CA THR A 28 -17.95 7.78 -0.11
C THR A 28 -17.63 6.28 -0.18
N GLY A 29 -17.70 5.69 -1.38
CA GLY A 29 -17.53 4.25 -1.62
C GLY A 29 -18.85 3.49 -1.51
N SER A 30 -18.90 2.29 -2.09
CA SER A 30 -20.07 1.41 -1.99
C SER A 30 -19.98 0.58 -0.70
N MET A 31 -20.91 0.79 0.23
CA MET A 31 -20.94 0.10 1.54
C MET A 31 -21.96 -1.06 1.56
N GLY A 32 -22.38 -1.54 0.38
CA GLY A 32 -23.54 -2.42 0.27
C GLY A 32 -24.06 -2.55 -1.17
N HIS A 33 -25.34 -2.88 -1.31
CA HIS A 33 -26.01 -2.99 -2.61
C HIS A 33 -27.49 -2.60 -2.50
N PHE A 34 -28.10 -2.25 -3.63
CA PHE A 34 -29.54 -2.01 -3.71
C PHE A 34 -30.28 -3.28 -4.12
N ASP A 35 -31.41 -3.56 -3.47
CA ASP A 35 -32.34 -4.60 -3.88
C ASP A 35 -33.10 -4.20 -5.14
N LYS A 36 -33.72 -5.18 -5.80
CA LYS A 36 -34.63 -4.95 -6.95
C LYS A 36 -35.79 -4.00 -6.62
N ARG A 37 -36.14 -3.84 -5.34
CA ARG A 37 -37.20 -2.93 -4.84
C ARG A 37 -36.70 -1.51 -4.53
N GLY A 38 -35.41 -1.22 -4.72
CA GLY A 38 -34.79 0.07 -4.42
C GLY A 38 -34.33 0.28 -2.96
N THR A 39 -34.54 -0.72 -2.08
CA THR A 39 -34.04 -0.69 -0.71
C THR A 39 -32.53 -0.90 -0.67
N TYR A 40 -31.80 -0.13 0.13
CA TYR A 40 -30.36 -0.32 0.31
C TYR A 40 -30.06 -1.32 1.44
N ARG A 41 -29.21 -2.31 1.17
CA ARG A 41 -28.73 -3.29 2.16
C ARG A 41 -27.24 -3.08 2.47
N PRO A 42 -26.87 -2.73 3.71
CA PRO A 42 -25.47 -2.52 4.10
C PRO A 42 -24.71 -3.84 4.24
N ASP A 43 -23.45 -3.83 3.80
CA ASP A 43 -22.51 -4.95 3.89
C ASP A 43 -21.36 -4.55 4.84
N LEU A 44 -21.37 -5.10 6.05
CA LEU A 44 -20.43 -4.75 7.12
C LEU A 44 -18.96 -5.01 6.74
N SER A 45 -18.69 -5.95 5.81
CA SER A 45 -17.32 -6.24 5.34
C SER A 45 -16.67 -5.06 4.61
N LYS A 46 -17.48 -4.16 4.04
CA LYS A 46 -17.02 -2.98 3.27
C LYS A 46 -16.96 -1.72 4.12
N HIS A 47 -17.43 -1.76 5.36
CA HIS A 47 -17.40 -0.60 6.24
C HIS A 47 -15.96 -0.35 6.70
N ARG A 48 -15.50 0.88 6.53
CA ARG A 48 -14.18 1.29 7.01
C ARG A 48 -14.25 1.54 8.51
N VAL A 49 -13.46 0.80 9.29
CA VAL A 49 -13.31 0.97 10.72
C VAL A 49 -11.93 1.57 10.99
N TYR A 50 -11.89 2.71 11.66
CA TYR A 50 -10.65 3.32 12.14
C TYR A 50 -10.42 2.84 13.56
N MET A 51 -9.56 1.83 13.72
CA MET A 51 -9.27 1.25 15.02
C MET A 51 -8.32 2.17 15.79
N PRO A 52 -8.73 2.74 16.95
CA PRO A 52 -7.78 3.42 17.83
C PRO A 52 -6.83 2.39 18.43
N ALA A 53 -5.57 2.77 18.68
CA ALA A 53 -4.69 1.88 19.43
C ALA A 53 -5.18 1.77 20.88
N GLU A 54 -5.26 0.55 21.40
CA GLU A 54 -5.83 0.24 22.72
C GLU A 54 -5.12 0.98 23.88
N LYS A 55 -3.88 1.43 23.67
CA LYS A 55 -2.95 1.91 24.71
C LYS A 55 -2.59 3.40 24.57
N LEU A 56 -3.47 4.21 23.96
CA LEU A 56 -3.25 5.65 23.82
C LEU A 56 -4.02 6.42 24.90
N GLU A 57 -3.41 6.59 26.06
CA GLU A 57 -3.86 7.59 27.04
C GLU A 57 -3.51 8.99 26.52
N ILE A 58 -4.52 9.74 26.09
CA ILE A 58 -4.33 11.11 25.61
C ILE A 58 -4.25 12.04 26.83
N PRO A 59 -3.13 12.74 27.06
CA PRO A 59 -3.01 13.66 28.18
C PRO A 59 -4.02 14.81 28.05
N GLY A 60 -4.84 15.02 29.10
CA GLY A 60 -5.88 16.05 29.15
C GLY A 60 -7.32 15.54 29.03
N TRP A 61 -7.52 14.24 28.82
CA TRP A 61 -8.82 13.58 28.94
C TRP A 61 -8.86 12.75 30.22
N THR A 62 -9.74 13.08 31.16
CA THR A 62 -9.82 12.40 32.46
C THR A 62 -10.35 10.98 32.28
N TYR A 63 -9.54 9.96 32.56
CA TYR A 63 -9.99 8.56 32.60
C TYR A 63 -9.61 7.86 33.92
N THR A 64 -10.44 6.87 34.26
CA THR A 64 -10.52 6.15 35.54
C THR A 64 -9.26 5.31 35.87
N PRO A 65 -8.95 5.12 37.16
CA PRO A 65 -7.72 4.48 37.65
C PRO A 65 -7.57 2.98 37.35
N GLU A 66 -8.59 2.32 36.80
CA GLU A 66 -8.56 0.88 36.49
C GLU A 66 -7.90 0.57 35.14
N THR A 67 -7.67 1.59 34.29
CA THR A 67 -7.13 1.43 32.93
C THR A 67 -5.68 1.94 32.79
N SER A 68 -5.15 2.61 33.82
CA SER A 68 -3.93 3.41 33.71
C SER A 68 -2.66 2.57 33.56
N LYS A 69 -2.14 2.50 32.34
CA LYS A 69 -0.91 1.80 31.97
C LYS A 69 -0.08 2.74 31.09
N GLU A 70 0.77 3.51 31.76
CA GLU A 70 1.71 4.54 31.24
C GLU A 70 1.14 5.53 30.19
N PRO A 71 1.19 6.85 30.45
CA PRO A 71 0.66 7.84 29.52
C PRO A 71 1.44 7.84 28.19
N PHE A 72 0.73 8.03 27.07
CA PHE A 72 1.40 8.15 25.77
C PHE A 72 2.12 9.51 25.67
N THR A 73 3.45 9.48 25.74
CA THR A 73 4.29 10.68 25.83
C THR A 73 4.69 11.28 24.48
N LEU A 74 4.42 10.59 23.37
CA LEU A 74 4.77 11.08 22.03
C LEU A 74 3.80 12.19 21.58
N ALA A 75 4.36 13.33 21.20
CA ALA A 75 3.63 14.47 20.68
C ALA A 75 3.84 14.63 19.16
N PRO A 76 2.92 15.30 18.44
CA PRO A 76 3.10 15.60 17.02
C PRO A 76 4.23 16.60 16.73
N PHE A 77 4.81 17.21 17.76
CA PHE A 77 5.89 18.19 17.66
C PHE A 77 7.08 17.78 18.53
N VAL A 78 8.27 18.17 18.07
CA VAL A 78 9.53 17.98 18.77
C VAL A 78 10.09 19.35 19.16
N THR A 79 10.74 19.45 20.32
CA THR A 79 11.31 20.71 20.78
C THR A 79 12.46 21.17 19.87
N LYS A 80 12.54 22.48 19.60
CA LYS A 80 13.63 23.05 18.78
C LYS A 80 15.02 22.92 19.42
N HIS A 81 15.07 22.67 20.72
CA HIS A 81 16.32 22.40 21.46
C HIS A 81 16.95 21.07 21.03
N MET A 82 16.13 20.11 20.58
CA MET A 82 16.63 18.84 20.07
C MET A 82 17.19 19.03 18.65
N ARG A 83 18.47 18.71 18.45
CA ARG A 83 19.09 18.73 17.12
C ARG A 83 18.52 17.61 16.27
N LYS A 84 18.39 17.85 14.96
CA LYS A 84 17.97 16.82 14.01
C LYS A 84 19.03 15.72 13.93
N THR A 85 18.64 14.48 14.21
CA THR A 85 19.51 13.30 14.07
C THR A 85 19.78 13.06 12.58
N GLN A 86 21.05 12.94 12.21
CA GLN A 86 21.45 12.59 10.85
C GLN A 86 21.28 11.07 10.64
N SER A 87 21.01 10.66 9.40
CA SER A 87 20.91 9.23 9.07
C SER A 87 22.29 8.56 9.13
N ASN A 88 22.35 7.35 9.68
CA ASN A 88 23.54 6.49 9.61
C ASN A 88 23.71 5.85 8.22
N TYR A 89 22.63 5.81 7.43
CA TYR A 89 22.61 5.23 6.09
C TYR A 89 23.08 6.28 5.09
N VAL A 90 24.38 6.32 4.85
CA VAL A 90 25.04 7.19 3.87
C VAL A 90 25.84 6.37 2.86
N GLN A 91 25.90 6.87 1.62
CA GLN A 91 26.69 6.31 0.55
C GLN A 91 27.45 7.42 -0.15
N ASP A 92 28.72 7.19 -0.42
CA ASP A 92 29.52 8.08 -1.25
C ASP A 92 29.23 7.78 -2.72
N ILE A 93 28.75 8.78 -3.44
CA ILE A 93 28.48 8.71 -4.86
C ILE A 93 29.42 9.68 -5.57
N GLU A 94 30.03 9.22 -6.66
CA GLU A 94 30.79 10.10 -7.55
C GLU A 94 29.83 10.82 -8.50
N ARG A 95 29.80 12.15 -8.41
CA ARG A 95 29.12 13.02 -9.37
C ARG A 95 30.11 14.03 -9.92
N ASN A 96 30.29 14.06 -11.24
CA ASN A 96 31.13 15.02 -11.94
C ASN A 96 32.59 15.07 -11.41
N GLY A 97 33.19 13.91 -11.13
CA GLY A 97 34.57 13.81 -10.64
C GLY A 97 34.77 14.21 -9.16
N ARG A 98 33.68 14.47 -8.41
CA ARG A 98 33.72 14.75 -6.96
C ARG A 98 32.93 13.70 -6.19
N ARG A 99 33.53 13.17 -5.12
CA ARG A 99 32.84 12.29 -4.15
C ARG A 99 31.90 13.12 -3.28
N VAL A 100 30.62 12.79 -3.27
CA VAL A 100 29.59 13.43 -2.45
C VAL A 100 28.91 12.35 -1.62
N THR A 101 28.89 12.55 -0.31
CA THR A 101 28.16 11.68 0.63
C THR A 101 26.68 12.03 0.55
N VAL A 102 25.87 11.07 0.14
CA VAL A 102 24.41 11.18 0.01
C VAL A 102 23.76 10.23 1.00
N ILE A 103 22.65 10.65 1.60
CA ILE A 103 21.84 9.78 2.45
C ILE A 103 21.21 8.70 1.55
N ARG A 104 21.51 7.43 1.81
CA ARG A 104 20.88 6.30 1.13
C ARG A 104 19.64 5.82 1.88
N GLY A 105 18.76 5.12 1.18
CA GLY A 105 17.58 4.48 1.78
C GLY A 105 17.95 3.25 2.60
N PHE A 106 17.03 2.82 3.47
CA PHE A 106 17.17 1.61 4.26
C PHE A 106 16.94 0.39 3.36
N GLU A 107 17.95 -0.48 3.26
CA GLU A 107 17.92 -1.66 2.39
C GLU A 107 17.62 -2.96 3.16
N GLY A 108 17.32 -4.03 2.42
CA GLY A 108 17.07 -5.35 3.01
C GLY A 108 18.26 -5.90 3.78
N ASN A 109 19.49 -5.67 3.32
CA ASN A 109 20.70 -6.10 4.03
C ASN A 109 20.86 -5.37 5.37
N ASP A 110 20.55 -4.07 5.41
CA ASP A 110 20.58 -3.28 6.65
C ASP A 110 19.55 -3.79 7.65
N TYR A 111 18.39 -4.24 7.16
CA TYR A 111 17.39 -4.90 7.99
C TYR A 111 17.91 -6.22 8.55
N LEU A 112 18.54 -7.06 7.72
CA LEU A 112 19.07 -8.34 8.17
C LEU A 112 20.20 -8.17 9.20
N GLU A 113 21.07 -7.19 9.01
CA GLU A 113 22.11 -6.83 9.97
C GLU A 113 21.49 -6.40 11.30
N LYS A 114 20.57 -5.44 11.27
CA LYS A 114 19.87 -4.95 12.46
C LYS A 114 19.04 -6.04 13.14
N TRP A 115 18.43 -6.93 12.37
CA TRP A 115 17.68 -8.07 12.90
C TRP A 115 18.62 -9.09 13.55
N ALA A 116 19.79 -9.35 12.96
CA ALA A 116 20.78 -10.27 13.53
C ALA A 116 21.31 -9.83 14.92
N GLU A 117 21.15 -8.55 15.28
CA GLU A 117 21.47 -7.97 16.59
C GLU A 117 20.34 -8.11 17.62
N THR A 118 19.13 -8.50 17.23
CA THR A 118 18.01 -8.66 18.17
C THR A 118 18.08 -10.00 18.91
N ALA A 119 17.50 -10.04 20.12
CA ALA A 119 17.38 -11.26 20.90
C ALA A 119 16.64 -12.39 20.14
N GLU A 120 15.65 -12.03 19.31
CA GLU A 120 14.91 -12.99 18.48
C GLU A 120 15.80 -13.73 17.48
N ALA A 121 16.81 -13.05 16.92
CA ALA A 121 17.76 -13.69 16.00
C ALA A 121 18.73 -14.61 16.74
N GLU A 122 19.14 -14.26 17.96
CA GLU A 122 19.94 -15.15 18.82
C GLU A 122 19.16 -16.42 19.18
N GLU A 123 17.89 -16.27 19.57
CA GLU A 123 17.00 -17.40 19.84
C GLU A 123 16.83 -18.29 18.59
N ALA A 124 16.64 -17.70 17.41
CA ALA A 124 16.54 -18.45 16.16
C ALA A 124 17.81 -19.23 15.80
N ARG A 125 19.00 -18.75 16.16
CA ARG A 125 20.28 -19.46 15.96
C ARG A 125 20.44 -20.67 16.88
N LEU A 126 19.89 -20.58 18.09
CA LEU A 126 19.89 -21.68 19.06
C LEU A 126 18.87 -22.76 18.71
N GLN A 127 17.86 -22.44 17.91
CA GLN A 127 16.93 -23.43 17.41
C GLN A 127 17.64 -24.38 16.43
N PRO A 128 17.57 -25.69 16.66
CA PRO A 128 18.18 -26.66 15.75
C PRO A 128 17.53 -26.53 14.37
N ALA A 129 18.35 -26.40 13.33
CA ALA A 129 17.88 -26.33 11.95
C ALA A 129 16.89 -27.48 11.66
N PRO A 130 15.76 -27.23 10.99
CA PRO A 130 14.81 -28.28 10.67
C PRO A 130 15.52 -29.34 9.84
N LYS A 131 15.54 -30.58 10.34
CA LYS A 131 16.31 -31.71 9.78
C LYS A 131 15.92 -32.11 8.35
N ASN A 132 14.89 -31.50 7.77
CA ASN A 132 14.31 -31.85 6.47
C ASN A 132 14.48 -30.71 5.44
N ILE A 133 15.70 -30.43 4.99
CA ILE A 133 15.96 -29.59 3.79
C ILE A 133 16.54 -30.41 2.63
N LYS A 134 16.97 -31.65 2.87
CA LYS A 134 17.35 -32.58 1.79
C LYS A 134 16.08 -33.18 1.18
N THR A 135 15.51 -32.59 0.11
CA THR A 135 14.76 -33.28 -0.99
C THR A 135 14.16 -32.30 -2.02
N ILE A 136 14.08 -30.98 -1.78
CA ILE A 136 13.38 -30.07 -2.72
C ILE A 136 14.27 -29.66 -3.90
N GLY A 137 15.58 -29.48 -3.68
CA GLY A 137 16.49 -28.88 -4.67
C GLY A 137 16.85 -29.75 -5.89
N THR A 138 16.77 -31.08 -5.84
CA THR A 138 17.17 -31.91 -6.99
C THR A 138 16.06 -32.07 -8.03
N LYS A 139 14.79 -32.11 -7.62
CA LYS A 139 13.67 -32.32 -8.56
C LYS A 139 13.31 -31.06 -9.36
N GLU A 140 13.42 -29.88 -8.74
CA GLU A 140 13.08 -28.62 -9.41
C GLU A 140 14.15 -28.20 -10.43
N ILE A 141 15.43 -28.51 -10.18
CA ILE A 141 16.53 -28.22 -11.12
C ILE A 141 16.44 -29.11 -12.38
N GLU A 142 16.13 -30.41 -12.22
CA GLU A 142 15.93 -31.34 -13.35
C GLU A 142 14.73 -30.94 -14.23
N GLN A 143 13.66 -30.37 -13.65
CA GLN A 143 12.50 -29.90 -14.40
C GLN A 143 12.81 -28.64 -15.22
N ILE A 144 13.64 -27.72 -14.70
CA ILE A 144 14.04 -26.50 -15.42
C ILE A 144 14.95 -26.85 -16.61
N GLU A 145 15.87 -27.80 -16.44
CA GLU A 145 16.73 -28.28 -17.55
C GLU A 145 15.93 -29.02 -18.64
N GLN A 146 14.85 -29.72 -18.28
CA GLN A 146 13.96 -30.37 -19.26
C GLN A 146 13.11 -29.38 -20.06
N ILE A 147 12.69 -28.27 -19.45
CA ILE A 147 11.90 -27.21 -20.12
C ILE A 147 12.78 -26.41 -21.08
N GLN A 148 14.07 -26.22 -20.76
CA GLN A 148 15.01 -25.45 -21.59
C GLN A 148 15.49 -26.21 -22.83
N ASN A 149 15.39 -27.54 -22.85
CA ASN A 149 15.78 -28.40 -23.96
C ASN A 149 14.63 -28.78 -24.92
N GLN A 150 13.42 -28.24 -24.72
CA GLN A 150 12.33 -28.36 -25.68
C GLN A 150 12.43 -27.22 -26.70
N GLU A 151 12.70 -27.56 -27.97
CA GLU A 151 12.60 -26.59 -29.07
C GLU A 151 11.20 -25.95 -29.10
N PRO A 152 11.10 -24.61 -29.27
CA PRO A 152 9.81 -23.94 -29.25
C PRO A 152 8.98 -24.37 -30.45
N THR A 153 7.94 -25.16 -30.20
CA THR A 153 6.92 -25.53 -31.17
C THR A 153 6.29 -24.26 -31.76
N ARG A 154 6.27 -24.17 -33.09
CA ARG A 154 5.73 -23.02 -33.84
C ARG A 154 4.33 -22.64 -33.34
N THR A 155 4.18 -21.36 -32.97
CA THR A 155 2.89 -20.78 -32.58
C THR A 155 1.91 -20.84 -33.75
N PRO A 156 0.66 -21.32 -33.57
CA PRO A 156 -0.33 -21.26 -34.64
C PRO A 156 -0.73 -19.82 -34.94
N GLU A 157 -0.71 -19.44 -36.23
CA GLU A 157 -1.07 -18.12 -36.70
C GLU A 157 -2.46 -17.70 -36.23
N THR A 158 -2.56 -16.51 -35.65
CA THR A 158 -3.86 -15.93 -35.24
C THR A 158 -4.63 -15.49 -36.49
N PRO A 159 -5.89 -15.93 -36.70
CA PRO A 159 -6.65 -15.54 -37.87
C PRO A 159 -6.99 -14.04 -37.82
N GLN A 160 -6.65 -13.32 -38.88
CA GLN A 160 -6.91 -11.87 -38.97
C GLN A 160 -8.42 -11.56 -39.02
N PRO A 161 -8.88 -10.49 -38.36
CA PRO A 161 -10.28 -10.09 -38.41
C PRO A 161 -10.65 -9.58 -39.81
N LYS A 162 -11.75 -10.12 -40.37
CA LYS A 162 -12.32 -9.67 -41.65
C LYS A 162 -12.81 -8.23 -41.50
N ARG A 163 -12.30 -7.35 -42.37
CA ARG A 163 -12.67 -5.93 -42.46
C ARG A 163 -14.14 -5.82 -42.89
N SER A 164 -15.04 -5.38 -42.00
CA SER A 164 -16.42 -5.07 -42.37
C SER A 164 -16.45 -3.82 -43.25
N LYS A 165 -17.13 -3.91 -44.39
CA LYS A 165 -17.48 -2.73 -45.20
C LYS A 165 -18.56 -1.97 -44.44
N PHE A 166 -18.19 -0.87 -43.80
CA PHE A 166 -19.17 0.15 -43.43
C PHE A 166 -19.67 0.80 -44.73
N LEU A 167 -20.92 0.52 -45.07
CA LEU A 167 -21.75 1.35 -45.95
C LEU A 167 -22.66 2.15 -45.00
N PHE A 168 -22.79 3.44 -45.32
CA PHE A 168 -23.56 4.50 -44.65
C PHE A 168 -22.84 5.24 -43.52
#